data_AF-A0A662HWN8-F1
#
_entry.id   AF-A0A662HWN8-F1
#
_cell.length_a   1.000
_cell.length_b   1.000
_cell.length_c   1.000
_cell.angle_alpha   90.00
_cell.angle_beta   90.00
_cell.angle_gamma   90.00
#
_symmetry.space_group_name_H-M   'P 1'
#
loop_
_entity.id
_entity.type
_entity.pdbx_description
1 polymer ?
#
loop_
_entity_poly.entity_id
_entity_poly.type
_entity_poly.pdbx_seq_one_letter_code
_entity_poly.pdbx_strand_id
1 'polypeptide(L)'
;LEKTVKIVEIIRGYEYSVWNFEDGFYKYIPEEKRIVPDFGKLFDVIDALSWRVEKWPPDKRSPDKIDLAIIQGRMVDAFMRPYRAVKKALKDDPTFPKVTVQAISYHVRRHVKPAWIGNSVGYFYDPSEVPLRVYYFRGDAAKSAARALVKIPSFFNAFIENDKALVVGQPPCNIQEDIYKVLQKVKAEMPYGELLVDSSVVYKRIPKYWMYVENGEWTWKSQLYELEESTDTTPREFPP
;
A
#
# COMPACT_ATOMS: atom_id res chain seq x y z
N LEU A 1 23.64 4.38 20.98
CA LEU A 1 23.00 3.04 21.01
C LEU A 1 22.64 2.69 19.57
N GLU A 2 23.48 1.92 18.89
CA GLU A 2 23.10 1.33 17.60
C GLU A 2 21.88 0.42 17.86
N LYS A 3 20.71 0.82 17.36
CA LYS A 3 19.53 -0.02 17.41
C LYS A 3 19.76 -1.18 16.43
N THR A 4 20.15 -2.35 16.94
CA THR A 4 20.15 -3.57 16.14
C THR A 4 18.71 -3.91 15.80
N VAL A 5 18.32 -3.71 14.54
CA VAL A 5 16.97 -4.06 14.07
C VAL A 5 16.88 -5.57 13.95
N LYS A 6 16.07 -6.20 14.80
CA LYS A 6 15.77 -7.64 14.71
C LYS A 6 14.53 -7.83 13.84
N ILE A 7 14.67 -8.56 12.75
CA ILE A 7 13.52 -8.97 11.92
C ILE A 7 12.69 -9.97 12.73
N VAL A 8 11.43 -9.62 13.01
CA VAL A 8 10.49 -10.47 13.74
C VAL A 8 9.78 -11.42 12.79
N GLU A 9 9.28 -10.90 11.66
CA GLU A 9 8.55 -11.67 10.64
C GLU A 9 8.88 -11.14 9.24
N ILE A 10 8.78 -12.01 8.24
CA ILE A 10 8.83 -11.64 6.83
C ILE A 10 7.52 -12.05 6.19
N ILE A 11 6.87 -11.11 5.51
CA ILE A 11 5.70 -11.33 4.67
C ILE A 11 6.08 -10.98 3.24
N ARG A 12 5.92 -11.94 2.33
CA ARG A 12 6.19 -11.79 0.91
C ARG A 12 5.08 -11.06 0.18
N GLY A 13 3.84 -11.16 0.67
CA GLY A 13 2.69 -10.45 0.11
C GLY A 13 2.40 -10.85 -1.34
N TYR A 14 2.29 -12.16 -1.61
CA TYR A 14 1.98 -12.68 -2.95
C TYR A 14 0.64 -12.14 -3.50
N GLU A 15 -0.28 -11.75 -2.64
CA GLU A 15 -1.41 -10.90 -3.00
C GLU A 15 -1.26 -9.55 -2.28
N TYR A 16 -1.39 -8.48 -3.05
CA TYR A 16 -1.47 -7.12 -2.54
C TYR A 16 -2.88 -6.59 -2.82
N SER A 17 -3.58 -6.22 -1.75
CA SER A 17 -4.94 -5.69 -1.82
C SER A 17 -4.97 -4.30 -1.22
N VAL A 18 -5.76 -3.41 -1.81
CA VAL A 18 -5.97 -2.04 -1.33
C VAL A 18 -7.45 -1.81 -1.11
N TRP A 19 -7.79 -0.89 -0.21
CA TRP A 19 -9.17 -0.47 -0.10
C TRP A 19 -9.63 0.22 -1.39
N ASN A 20 -10.73 -0.27 -1.95
CA ASN A 20 -11.35 0.26 -3.16
C ASN A 20 -12.82 0.57 -2.88
N PHE A 21 -13.23 1.80 -3.18
CA PHE A 21 -14.63 2.21 -3.05
C PHE A 21 -15.53 1.39 -3.99
N GLU A 22 -15.04 0.93 -5.15
CA GLU A 22 -15.86 0.15 -6.09
C GLU A 22 -16.34 -1.19 -5.51
N ASP A 23 -15.68 -1.72 -4.47
CA ASP A 23 -16.12 -2.92 -3.76
C ASP A 23 -17.46 -2.71 -3.02
N GLY A 24 -17.78 -1.45 -2.67
CA GLY A 24 -19.08 -1.06 -2.12
C GLY A 24 -19.38 -1.57 -0.71
N PHE A 25 -18.38 -1.87 0.11
CA PHE A 25 -18.56 -2.24 1.53
C PHE A 25 -18.66 -1.02 2.45
N TYR A 26 -19.34 0.01 1.98
CA TYR A 26 -19.49 1.28 2.68
C TYR A 26 -20.87 1.90 2.41
N LYS A 27 -21.26 2.82 3.29
CA LYS A 27 -22.39 3.74 3.10
C LYS A 27 -21.86 5.17 3.19
N TYR A 28 -22.37 6.04 2.34
CA TYR A 28 -22.17 7.47 2.49
C TYR A 28 -23.38 8.05 3.23
N ILE A 29 -23.11 8.77 4.32
CA ILE A 29 -24.11 9.49 5.11
C ILE A 29 -24.00 10.97 4.71
N PRO A 30 -24.91 11.50 3.86
CA PRO A 30 -24.80 12.86 3.32
C PRO A 30 -24.82 13.95 4.40
N GLU A 31 -25.60 13.75 5.46
CA GLU A 31 -25.79 14.71 6.55
C GLU A 31 -24.49 14.93 7.33
N GLU A 32 -23.73 13.86 7.52
CA GLU A 32 -22.43 13.87 8.20
C GLU A 32 -21.25 14.05 7.24
N LYS A 33 -21.51 14.03 5.92
CA LYS A 33 -20.51 13.97 4.86
C LYS A 33 -19.46 12.89 5.11
N ARG A 34 -19.89 11.74 5.64
CA ARG A 34 -19.00 10.69 6.13
C ARG A 34 -19.24 9.38 5.41
N ILE A 35 -18.14 8.65 5.20
CA ILE A 35 -18.17 7.25 4.76
C ILE A 35 -18.10 6.36 6.01
N VAL A 36 -19.04 5.43 6.12
CA VAL A 36 -19.08 4.42 7.19
C VAL A 36 -19.02 3.02 6.60
N PRO A 37 -18.43 2.03 7.28
CA PRO A 37 -18.43 0.65 6.80
C PRO A 37 -19.84 0.05 6.73
N ASP A 38 -20.10 -0.78 5.73
CA ASP A 38 -21.29 -1.63 5.68
C ASP A 38 -20.95 -3.06 6.13
N PHE A 39 -20.93 -3.24 7.45
CA PHE A 39 -20.59 -4.54 8.04
C PHE A 39 -21.57 -5.64 7.65
N GLY A 40 -22.86 -5.34 7.47
CA GLY A 40 -23.86 -6.34 7.05
C GLY A 40 -23.47 -6.97 5.72
N LYS A 41 -23.21 -6.13 4.72
CA LYS A 41 -22.74 -6.59 3.40
C LYS A 41 -21.40 -7.34 3.47
N LEU A 42 -20.50 -6.93 4.37
CA LEU A 42 -19.24 -7.64 4.57
C LEU A 42 -19.46 -9.04 5.16
N PHE A 43 -20.33 -9.17 6.18
CA PHE A 43 -20.66 -10.44 6.80
C PHE A 43 -21.33 -11.42 5.82
N ASP A 44 -22.12 -10.92 4.87
CA ASP A 44 -22.76 -11.76 3.84
C ASP A 44 -21.76 -12.47 2.92
N VAL A 45 -20.56 -11.90 2.73
CA VAL A 45 -19.55 -12.42 1.79
C VAL A 45 -18.28 -12.94 2.47
N ILE A 46 -18.16 -12.78 3.80
CA ILE A 46 -16.90 -12.99 4.52
C ILE A 46 -16.36 -14.42 4.38
N ASP A 47 -17.24 -15.42 4.36
CA ASP A 47 -16.88 -16.83 4.24
C ASP A 47 -16.29 -17.14 2.84
N ALA A 48 -16.68 -16.36 1.82
CA ALA A 48 -16.14 -16.48 0.47
C ALA A 48 -14.74 -15.87 0.33
N LEU A 49 -14.21 -15.13 1.33
CA LEU A 49 -12.90 -14.48 1.27
C LEU A 49 -11.71 -15.43 1.50
N SER A 50 -11.95 -16.74 1.54
CA SER A 50 -10.98 -17.77 1.90
C SER A 50 -10.18 -18.36 0.73
N TRP A 51 -10.34 -17.83 -0.50
CA TRP A 51 -9.67 -18.38 -1.68
C TRP A 51 -8.14 -18.40 -1.56
N ARG A 52 -7.50 -19.37 -2.19
CA ARG A 52 -6.04 -19.54 -2.11
C ARG A 52 -5.31 -18.34 -2.73
N VAL A 53 -4.19 -17.94 -2.13
CA VAL A 53 -3.27 -16.97 -2.72
C VAL A 53 -2.35 -17.70 -3.70
N GLU A 54 -2.35 -17.24 -4.95
CA GLU A 54 -1.40 -17.70 -5.96
C GLU A 54 -0.04 -17.05 -5.74
N LYS A 55 1.01 -17.86 -5.71
CA LYS A 55 2.37 -17.34 -5.63
C LYS A 55 2.73 -16.76 -6.98
N TRP A 56 3.26 -15.54 -6.99
CA TRP A 56 3.83 -14.99 -8.21
C TRP A 56 4.97 -15.90 -8.68
N PRO A 57 5.09 -16.12 -10.01
CA PRO A 57 6.25 -16.80 -10.54
C PRO A 57 7.51 -16.06 -10.07
N PRO A 58 8.62 -16.75 -9.80
CA PRO A 58 9.83 -16.17 -9.24
C PRO A 58 10.58 -15.25 -10.22
N ASP A 59 9.90 -14.67 -11.22
CA ASP A 59 10.54 -13.74 -12.15
C ASP A 59 11.00 -12.50 -11.37
N LYS A 60 12.32 -12.38 -11.24
CA LYS A 60 12.98 -11.30 -10.50
C LYS A 60 13.11 -10.02 -11.32
N ARG A 61 12.62 -10.02 -12.58
CA ARG A 61 12.72 -8.85 -13.44
C ARG A 61 11.93 -7.69 -12.85
N SER A 62 12.63 -6.60 -12.56
CA SER A 62 12.00 -5.34 -12.22
C SER A 62 11.33 -4.74 -13.44
N PRO A 63 10.28 -3.91 -13.26
CA PRO A 63 9.83 -3.02 -14.32
C PRO A 63 10.96 -2.12 -14.83
N ASP A 64 10.84 -1.63 -16.06
CA ASP A 64 11.84 -0.72 -16.64
C ASP A 64 11.89 0.61 -15.85
N LYS A 65 13.06 1.27 -15.84
CA LYS A 65 13.24 2.57 -15.18
C LYS A 65 12.21 3.62 -15.65
N ILE A 66 11.83 3.59 -16.92
CA ILE A 66 10.81 4.46 -17.52
C ILE A 66 9.43 4.14 -16.94
N ASP A 67 9.08 2.86 -16.83
CA ASP A 67 7.81 2.44 -16.23
C ASP A 67 7.72 2.90 -14.78
N LEU A 68 8.80 2.70 -14.01
CA LEU A 68 8.90 3.09 -12.61
C LEU A 68 8.83 4.61 -12.41
N ALA A 69 9.45 5.40 -13.28
CA ALA A 69 9.34 6.86 -13.24
C ALA A 69 7.90 7.32 -13.49
N ILE A 70 7.20 6.72 -14.46
CA ILE A 70 5.80 7.04 -14.75
C ILE A 70 4.89 6.62 -13.59
N ILE A 71 5.08 5.43 -13.05
CA ILE A 71 4.36 4.91 -11.86
C ILE A 71 4.55 5.87 -10.69
N GLN A 72 5.79 6.23 -10.37
CA GLN A 72 6.09 7.16 -9.27
C GLN A 72 5.42 8.53 -9.47
N GLY A 73 5.52 9.08 -10.69
CA GLY A 73 4.88 10.35 -11.02
C GLY A 73 3.36 10.31 -10.80
N ARG A 74 2.73 9.19 -11.15
CA ARG A 74 1.28 8.98 -10.94
C ARG A 74 0.89 8.69 -9.50
N MET A 75 1.79 8.15 -8.68
CA MET A 75 1.57 8.05 -7.23
C MET A 75 1.61 9.42 -6.53
N VAL A 76 2.35 10.39 -7.08
CA VAL A 76 2.37 11.77 -6.59
C VAL A 76 1.14 12.55 -7.07
N ASP A 77 0.82 12.44 -8.36
CA ASP A 77 -0.33 13.07 -9.00
C ASP A 77 -0.90 12.11 -10.04
N ALA A 78 -2.09 11.55 -9.77
CA ALA A 78 -2.73 10.56 -10.63
C ALA A 78 -2.95 11.05 -12.08
N PHE A 79 -3.00 12.37 -12.29
CA PHE A 79 -3.17 13.01 -13.59
C PHE A 79 -1.85 13.47 -14.24
N MET A 80 -0.72 13.16 -13.61
CA MET A 80 0.60 13.55 -14.12
C MET A 80 0.81 12.99 -15.53
N ARG A 81 1.11 13.91 -16.46
CA ARG A 81 1.48 13.54 -17.83
C ARG A 81 2.76 12.68 -17.80
N PRO A 82 2.80 11.51 -18.45
CA PRO A 82 3.97 10.61 -18.43
C PRO A 82 5.30 11.29 -18.79
N TYR A 83 5.28 12.19 -19.79
CA TYR A 83 6.46 12.97 -20.15
C TYR A 83 7.01 13.85 -19.02
N ARG A 84 6.14 14.42 -18.16
CA ARG A 84 6.60 15.21 -16.99
C ARG A 84 7.29 14.32 -15.97
N ALA A 85 6.77 13.12 -15.73
CA ALA A 85 7.38 12.15 -14.82
C ALA A 85 8.79 11.76 -15.29
N VAL A 86 8.93 11.41 -16.59
CA VAL A 86 10.23 11.07 -17.20
C VAL A 86 11.19 12.25 -17.19
N LYS A 87 10.71 13.47 -17.50
CA LYS A 87 11.53 14.69 -17.45
C LYS A 87 12.06 14.96 -16.03
N LYS A 88 11.26 14.69 -15.00
CA LYS A 88 11.68 14.78 -13.61
C LYS A 88 12.76 13.73 -13.29
N ALA A 89 12.55 12.48 -13.68
CA ALA A 89 13.53 11.42 -13.49
C ALA A 89 14.88 11.74 -14.17
N LEU A 90 14.87 12.26 -15.40
CA LEU A 90 16.08 12.72 -16.11
C LEU A 90 16.81 13.87 -15.41
N LYS A 91 16.06 14.74 -14.72
CA LYS A 91 16.64 15.85 -13.94
C LYS A 91 17.27 15.33 -12.65
N ASP A 92 16.60 14.38 -12.01
CA ASP A 92 17.00 13.83 -10.71
C ASP A 92 18.10 12.77 -10.82
N ASP A 93 18.21 12.08 -11.97
CA ASP A 93 19.19 11.03 -12.26
C ASP A 93 19.77 11.22 -13.68
N PRO A 94 21.00 11.75 -13.80
CA PRO A 94 21.68 11.93 -15.09
C PRO A 94 21.95 10.62 -15.85
N THR A 95 21.93 9.47 -15.17
CA THR A 95 22.10 8.13 -15.78
C THR A 95 20.80 7.56 -16.33
N PHE A 96 19.68 8.24 -16.11
CA PHE A 96 18.37 7.82 -16.57
C PHE A 96 18.31 7.79 -18.12
N PRO A 97 17.68 6.77 -18.73
CA PRO A 97 17.61 6.66 -20.18
C PRO A 97 16.95 7.86 -20.87
N LYS A 98 17.63 8.42 -21.89
CA LYS A 98 17.03 9.43 -22.77
C LYS A 98 16.05 8.73 -23.72
N VAL A 99 14.79 9.15 -23.70
CA VAL A 99 13.73 8.51 -24.49
C VAL A 99 12.84 9.50 -25.23
N THR A 100 12.31 9.05 -26.36
CA THR A 100 11.38 9.82 -27.18
C THR A 100 9.96 9.78 -26.62
N VAL A 101 9.12 10.75 -27.02
CA VAL A 101 7.69 10.77 -26.64
C VAL A 101 6.95 9.52 -27.13
N GLN A 102 7.35 8.97 -28.28
CA GLN A 102 6.79 7.73 -28.83
C GLN A 102 7.13 6.53 -27.94
N ALA A 103 8.37 6.41 -27.48
CA ALA A 103 8.79 5.36 -26.54
C ALA A 103 8.02 5.48 -25.21
N ILE A 104 7.89 6.68 -24.65
CA ILE A 104 7.10 6.92 -23.43
C ILE A 104 5.64 6.44 -23.64
N SER A 105 5.03 6.75 -24.79
CA SER A 105 3.66 6.33 -25.10
C SER A 105 3.53 4.81 -25.27
N TYR A 106 4.59 4.14 -25.74
CA TYR A 106 4.66 2.68 -25.79
C TYR A 106 4.69 2.09 -24.37
N HIS A 107 5.59 2.57 -23.50
CA HIS A 107 5.71 2.14 -22.11
C HIS A 107 4.40 2.27 -21.34
N VAL A 108 3.72 3.41 -21.48
CA VAL A 108 2.41 3.64 -20.83
C VAL A 108 1.39 2.57 -21.23
N ARG A 109 1.29 2.26 -22.53
CA ARG A 109 0.26 1.33 -23.04
C ARG A 109 0.58 -0.13 -22.77
N ARG A 110 1.86 -0.52 -22.87
CA ARG A 110 2.29 -1.92 -22.83
C ARG A 110 2.71 -2.41 -21.45
N HIS A 111 3.15 -1.51 -20.57
CA HIS A 111 3.74 -1.91 -19.29
C HIS A 111 3.02 -1.24 -18.12
N VAL A 112 2.94 0.09 -18.10
CA VAL A 112 2.36 0.81 -16.95
C VAL A 112 0.87 0.54 -16.81
N LYS A 113 0.07 0.72 -17.87
CA LYS A 113 -1.40 0.55 -17.78
C LYS A 113 -1.80 -0.87 -17.37
N PRO A 114 -1.22 -1.96 -17.92
CA PRO A 114 -1.51 -3.32 -17.45
C PRO A 114 -1.13 -3.58 -15.99
N ALA A 115 -0.10 -2.93 -15.47
CA ALA A 115 0.34 -3.06 -14.08
C ALA A 115 -0.39 -2.11 -13.12
N TRP A 116 -1.16 -1.13 -13.63
CA TRP A 116 -1.82 -0.12 -12.81
C TRP A 116 -3.13 -0.66 -12.23
N ILE A 117 -3.09 -1.04 -10.95
CA ILE A 117 -4.23 -1.63 -10.24
C ILE A 117 -5.45 -0.70 -10.13
N GLY A 118 -5.24 0.62 -10.21
CA GLY A 118 -6.31 1.61 -10.12
C GLY A 118 -5.85 2.91 -9.45
N ASN A 119 -6.78 3.86 -9.37
CA ASN A 119 -6.62 5.05 -8.54
C ASN A 119 -7.61 4.94 -7.39
N SER A 120 -7.12 5.06 -6.15
CA SER A 120 -7.97 5.09 -4.96
C SER A 120 -7.74 6.39 -4.21
N VAL A 121 -8.81 6.93 -3.63
CA VAL A 121 -8.71 8.08 -2.72
C VAL A 121 -8.40 7.51 -1.33
N GLY A 122 -7.21 7.79 -0.83
CA GLY A 122 -6.83 7.43 0.54
C GLY A 122 -7.47 8.37 1.54
N TYR A 123 -8.31 7.85 2.42
CA TYR A 123 -8.84 8.57 3.58
C TYR A 123 -7.88 8.39 4.76
N PHE A 124 -6.99 9.35 4.95
CA PHE A 124 -6.07 9.36 6.08
C PHE A 124 -6.65 10.23 7.19
N TYR A 125 -6.69 9.69 8.39
CA TYR A 125 -6.97 10.49 9.59
C TYR A 125 -5.67 11.12 10.08
N ASP A 126 -5.79 12.19 10.86
CA ASP A 126 -4.65 12.70 11.63
C ASP A 126 -4.08 11.56 12.50
N PRO A 127 -2.81 11.15 12.29
CA PRO A 127 -2.21 10.07 13.08
C PRO A 127 -2.14 10.34 14.59
N SER A 128 -2.26 11.60 15.03
CA SER A 128 -2.35 11.96 16.44
C SER A 128 -3.73 11.68 17.05
N GLU A 129 -4.78 11.66 16.24
CA GLU A 129 -6.15 11.33 16.66
C GLU A 129 -6.47 9.85 16.45
N VAL A 130 -6.14 9.33 15.27
CA VAL A 130 -6.34 7.93 14.91
C VAL A 130 -5.00 7.35 14.44
N PRO A 131 -4.23 6.71 15.34
CA PRO A 131 -2.90 6.22 15.00
C PRO A 131 -2.96 5.15 13.92
N LEU A 132 -1.92 5.09 13.11
CA LEU A 132 -1.68 3.98 12.20
C LEU A 132 -1.56 2.69 13.01
N ARG A 133 -2.26 1.66 12.55
CA ARG A 133 -2.28 0.33 13.14
C ARG A 133 -1.85 -0.70 12.13
N VAL A 134 -1.08 -1.66 12.60
CA VAL A 134 -0.64 -2.81 11.83
C VAL A 134 -1.19 -4.08 12.48
N TYR A 135 -1.89 -4.86 11.66
CA TYR A 135 -2.51 -6.13 12.06
C TYR A 135 -1.72 -7.25 11.38
N TYR A 136 -1.04 -8.08 12.18
CA TYR A 136 -0.35 -9.27 11.70
C TYR A 136 -1.18 -10.51 12.00
N PHE A 137 -1.51 -11.28 10.96
CA PHE A 137 -2.26 -12.52 11.08
C PHE A 137 -1.40 -13.73 10.74
N ARG A 138 -1.70 -14.85 11.40
CA ARG A 138 -1.07 -16.15 11.15
C ARG A 138 -2.14 -17.24 10.97
N GLY A 139 -1.77 -18.32 10.29
CA GLY A 139 -2.61 -19.50 10.09
C GLY A 139 -3.51 -19.38 8.87
N ASP A 140 -4.34 -20.41 8.66
CA ASP A 140 -5.18 -20.53 7.46
C ASP A 140 -6.19 -19.38 7.31
N ALA A 141 -6.65 -18.79 8.42
CA ALA A 141 -7.56 -17.65 8.43
C ALA A 141 -6.91 -16.31 8.06
N ALA A 142 -5.57 -16.22 7.98
CA ALA A 142 -4.85 -14.95 7.78
C ALA A 142 -5.28 -14.21 6.50
N LYS A 143 -5.44 -14.95 5.40
CA LYS A 143 -5.91 -14.41 4.11
C LYS A 143 -7.33 -13.85 4.17
N SER A 144 -8.26 -14.58 4.78
CA SER A 144 -9.64 -14.15 4.93
C SER A 144 -9.75 -12.92 5.82
N ALA A 145 -9.01 -12.91 6.95
CA ALA A 145 -8.95 -11.76 7.85
C ALA A 145 -8.43 -10.52 7.13
N ALA A 146 -7.33 -10.65 6.38
CA ALA A 146 -6.74 -9.53 5.68
C ALA A 146 -7.65 -8.95 4.58
N ARG A 147 -8.28 -9.83 3.78
CA ARG A 147 -9.25 -9.43 2.75
C ARG A 147 -10.51 -8.81 3.33
N ALA A 148 -10.96 -9.27 4.50
CA ALA A 148 -12.12 -8.69 5.16
C ALA A 148 -11.80 -7.29 5.69
N LEU A 149 -10.67 -7.12 6.39
CA LEU A 149 -10.30 -5.82 6.95
C LEU A 149 -10.02 -4.78 5.88
N VAL A 150 -9.30 -5.12 4.80
CA VAL A 150 -8.97 -4.15 3.74
C VAL A 150 -10.19 -3.65 2.96
N LYS A 151 -11.36 -4.30 3.10
CA LYS A 151 -12.64 -3.85 2.54
C LYS A 151 -13.33 -2.79 3.39
N ILE A 152 -12.95 -2.67 4.67
CA ILE A 152 -13.51 -1.70 5.60
C ILE A 152 -12.87 -0.32 5.32
N PRO A 153 -13.65 0.76 5.13
CA PRO A 153 -13.12 2.12 5.09
C PRO A 153 -12.19 2.38 6.27
N SER A 154 -11.11 3.14 6.06
CA SER A 154 -9.99 3.40 6.99
C SER A 154 -8.89 2.34 7.06
N PHE A 155 -9.07 1.17 6.44
CA PHE A 155 -7.93 0.30 6.11
C PHE A 155 -7.36 0.69 4.74
N PHE A 156 -6.06 0.53 4.56
CA PHE A 156 -5.35 1.06 3.38
C PHE A 156 -4.91 -0.05 2.45
N ASN A 157 -4.16 -1.01 2.99
CA ASN A 157 -3.61 -2.10 2.22
C ASN A 157 -3.40 -3.35 3.06
N ALA A 158 -3.32 -4.47 2.35
CA ALA A 158 -3.04 -5.77 2.88
C ALA A 158 -1.99 -6.49 2.04
N PHE A 159 -1.05 -7.14 2.72
CA PHE A 159 -0.04 -8.02 2.14
C PHE A 159 -0.36 -9.44 2.57
N ILE A 160 -0.67 -10.32 1.62
CA ILE A 160 -1.35 -11.57 1.91
C ILE A 160 -0.54 -12.77 1.36
N GLU A 161 -0.31 -13.76 2.22
CA GLU A 161 0.13 -15.11 1.89
C GLU A 161 -0.95 -16.13 2.32
N ASN A 162 -0.71 -17.42 2.06
CA ASN A 162 -1.70 -18.44 2.42
C ASN A 162 -1.85 -18.63 3.94
N ASP A 163 -0.79 -18.40 4.71
CA ASP A 163 -0.67 -18.66 6.15
C ASP A 163 -0.23 -17.44 6.98
N LYS A 164 0.04 -16.30 6.33
CA LYS A 164 0.42 -15.04 6.97
C LYS A 164 -0.18 -13.87 6.24
N ALA A 165 -0.54 -12.82 6.96
CA ALA A 165 -0.95 -11.57 6.33
C ALA A 165 -0.63 -10.36 7.20
N LEU A 166 -0.46 -9.22 6.56
CA LEU A 166 -0.33 -7.91 7.19
C LEU A 166 -1.45 -7.03 6.68
N VAL A 167 -2.09 -6.25 7.55
CA VAL A 167 -3.01 -5.19 7.14
C VAL A 167 -2.62 -3.90 7.84
N VAL A 168 -2.67 -2.79 7.11
CA VAL A 168 -2.41 -1.46 7.65
C VAL A 168 -3.65 -0.60 7.52
N GLY A 169 -3.98 0.15 8.57
CA GLY A 169 -5.13 1.06 8.58
C GLY A 169 -5.12 2.04 9.74
N GLN A 170 -6.10 2.93 9.77
CA GLN A 170 -6.44 3.85 10.85
C GLN A 170 -7.91 3.68 11.25
N PRO A 171 -8.34 2.49 11.74
CA PRO A 171 -9.72 2.30 12.16
C PRO A 171 -10.07 3.17 13.38
N PRO A 172 -11.06 4.07 13.27
CA PRO A 172 -11.48 4.88 14.40
C PRO A 172 -12.10 3.99 15.50
N CYS A 173 -12.04 4.46 16.75
CA CYS A 173 -12.46 3.66 17.91
C CYS A 173 -13.93 3.22 17.84
N ASN A 174 -14.79 3.99 17.17
CA ASN A 174 -16.23 3.72 17.07
C ASN A 174 -16.58 2.47 16.25
N ILE A 175 -15.64 1.88 15.50
CA ILE A 175 -15.88 0.65 14.71
C ILE A 175 -15.12 -0.57 15.23
N GLN A 176 -14.46 -0.45 16.39
CA GLN A 176 -13.59 -1.51 16.90
C GLN A 176 -14.33 -2.79 17.23
N GLU A 177 -15.49 -2.70 17.90
CA GLU A 177 -16.29 -3.88 18.23
C GLU A 177 -16.63 -4.70 16.97
N ASP A 178 -17.01 -4.03 15.88
CA ASP A 178 -17.35 -4.69 14.62
C ASP A 178 -16.14 -5.30 13.91
N ILE A 179 -14.96 -4.66 14.00
CA ILE A 179 -13.70 -5.26 13.56
C ILE A 179 -13.44 -6.57 14.31
N TYR A 180 -13.60 -6.59 15.63
CA TYR A 180 -13.41 -7.81 16.41
C TYR A 180 -14.46 -8.89 16.08
N LYS A 181 -15.71 -8.53 15.78
CA LYS A 181 -16.72 -9.48 15.26
C LYS A 181 -16.29 -10.10 13.93
N VAL A 182 -15.76 -9.29 13.00
CA VAL A 182 -15.20 -9.76 11.73
C VAL A 182 -14.06 -10.74 11.97
N LEU A 183 -13.10 -10.39 12.83
CA LEU A 183 -11.96 -11.24 13.17
C LEU A 183 -12.37 -12.55 13.86
N GLN A 184 -13.36 -12.50 14.75
CA GLN A 184 -13.91 -13.68 15.41
C GLN A 184 -14.62 -14.61 14.41
N LYS A 185 -15.41 -14.04 13.49
CA LYS A 185 -16.14 -14.81 12.47
C LYS A 185 -15.19 -15.58 11.56
N VAL A 186 -14.07 -14.98 11.14
CA VAL A 186 -13.05 -15.68 10.33
C VAL A 186 -12.11 -16.54 11.16
N LYS A 187 -12.19 -16.49 12.50
CA LYS A 187 -11.29 -17.18 13.43
C LYS A 187 -9.82 -16.75 13.24
N ALA A 188 -9.59 -15.45 13.11
CA ALA A 188 -8.26 -14.89 12.91
C ALA A 188 -7.35 -15.13 14.13
N GLU A 189 -6.11 -15.57 13.88
CA GLU A 189 -5.05 -15.60 14.89
C GLU A 189 -4.17 -14.35 14.72
N MET A 190 -4.06 -13.54 15.76
CA MET A 190 -3.33 -12.27 15.76
C MET A 190 -2.29 -12.27 16.88
N PRO A 191 -1.14 -12.95 16.70
CA PRO A 191 -0.22 -13.30 17.79
C PRO A 191 0.44 -12.09 18.47
N TYR A 192 0.44 -10.93 17.83
CA TYR A 192 0.98 -9.68 18.39
C TYR A 192 -0.10 -8.68 18.80
N GLY A 193 -1.38 -9.04 18.68
CA GLY A 193 -2.48 -8.09 18.83
C GLY A 193 -2.39 -6.95 17.79
N GLU A 194 -2.91 -5.79 18.16
CA GLU A 194 -2.82 -4.58 17.35
C GLU A 194 -1.49 -3.87 17.60
N LEU A 195 -0.70 -3.67 16.55
CA LEU A 195 0.53 -2.90 16.65
C LEU A 195 0.24 -1.44 16.34
N LEU A 196 0.42 -0.57 17.34
CA LEU A 196 0.29 0.88 17.16
C LEU A 196 1.61 1.47 16.66
N VAL A 197 1.54 2.25 15.59
CA VAL A 197 2.68 2.98 15.05
C VAL A 197 2.74 4.34 15.75
N ASP A 198 3.90 4.69 16.28
CA ASP A 198 4.18 6.00 16.85
C ASP A 198 3.96 7.09 15.78
N SER A 199 3.01 8.00 16.03
CA SER A 199 2.63 9.05 15.09
C SER A 199 3.77 10.03 14.79
N SER A 200 4.74 10.18 15.70
CA SER A 200 5.90 11.07 15.51
C SER A 200 6.86 10.63 14.42
N VAL A 201 6.80 9.35 14.02
CA VAL A 201 7.65 8.78 12.97
C VAL A 201 6.88 8.49 11.68
N VAL A 202 5.61 8.88 11.60
CA VAL A 202 4.78 8.69 10.40
C VAL A 202 4.98 9.85 9.45
N TYR A 203 5.59 9.57 8.30
CA TYR A 203 5.71 10.53 7.21
C TYR A 203 5.49 9.85 5.86
N LYS A 204 4.95 10.60 4.90
CA LYS A 204 4.73 10.11 3.54
C LYS A 204 5.97 10.34 2.69
N ARG A 205 6.61 9.25 2.26
CA ARG A 205 7.72 9.28 1.29
C ARG A 205 7.43 8.32 0.14
N ILE A 206 7.63 8.80 -1.07
CA ILE A 206 7.54 7.98 -2.29
C ILE A 206 8.97 7.87 -2.84
N PRO A 207 9.63 6.72 -2.68
CA PRO A 207 11.02 6.57 -3.11
C PRO A 207 11.14 6.72 -4.63
N LYS A 208 12.31 7.14 -5.10
CA LYS A 208 12.61 7.21 -6.53
C LYS A 208 12.87 5.82 -7.08
N TYR A 209 11.80 5.05 -7.34
CA TYR A 209 11.87 3.62 -7.68
C TYR A 209 12.90 3.28 -8.78
N TRP A 210 13.05 4.13 -9.80
CA TRP A 210 14.03 3.89 -10.88
C TRP A 210 15.49 3.87 -10.42
N MET A 211 15.80 4.45 -9.26
CA MET A 211 17.15 4.46 -8.69
C MET A 211 17.50 3.13 -8.00
N TYR A 212 16.49 2.33 -7.66
CA TYR A 212 16.60 1.02 -7.02
C TYR A 212 16.58 -0.13 -8.04
N VAL A 213 16.81 0.16 -9.32
CA VAL A 213 16.89 -0.84 -10.39
C VAL A 213 18.22 -0.73 -11.12
N GLU A 214 18.93 -1.86 -11.22
CA GLU A 214 20.14 -2.02 -12.01
C GLU A 214 20.08 -3.34 -12.78
N ASN A 215 20.50 -3.33 -14.05
CA ASN A 215 20.53 -4.52 -14.91
C ASN A 215 19.20 -5.30 -14.97
N GLY A 216 18.07 -4.61 -14.80
CA GLY A 216 16.74 -5.22 -14.82
C GLY A 216 16.35 -5.96 -13.54
N GLU A 217 17.08 -5.76 -12.44
CA GLU A 217 16.80 -6.34 -11.13
C GLU A 217 16.65 -5.25 -10.06
N TRP A 218 15.88 -5.57 -9.02
CA TRP A 218 15.77 -4.73 -7.83
C TRP A 218 17.07 -4.77 -7.02
N THR A 219 17.62 -3.59 -6.73
CA THR A 219 18.83 -3.42 -5.93
C THR A 219 18.56 -2.51 -4.75
N TRP A 220 18.82 -3.00 -3.54
CA TRP A 220 18.80 -2.17 -2.34
C TRP A 220 20.09 -1.34 -2.25
N LYS A 221 19.95 -0.02 -2.08
CA LYS A 221 21.08 0.91 -1.95
C LYS A 221 20.93 1.68 -0.66
N SER A 222 21.56 1.20 0.42
CA SER A 222 21.50 1.81 1.76
C SER A 222 21.86 3.29 1.74
N GLN A 223 22.87 3.67 0.94
CA GLN A 223 23.31 5.07 0.80
C GLN A 223 22.23 5.99 0.21
N LEU A 224 21.39 5.50 -0.71
CA LEU A 224 20.27 6.30 -1.25
C LEU A 224 19.18 6.52 -0.21
N TYR A 225 18.97 5.53 0.67
CA TYR A 225 18.01 5.64 1.75
C TYR A 225 18.39 6.76 2.73
N GLU A 226 19.67 6.80 3.15
CA GLU A 226 20.24 7.80 4.06
C GLU A 226 20.28 9.21 3.43
N LEU A 227 20.66 9.33 2.16
CA LEU A 227 20.66 10.60 1.42
C LEU A 227 19.25 11.19 1.27
N GLU A 228 18.27 10.34 0.96
CA GLU A 228 16.87 10.76 0.89
C GLU A 228 16.25 11.03 2.29
N GLU A 229 16.71 10.41 3.39
CA GLU A 229 16.32 10.79 4.77
C GLU A 229 16.84 12.17 5.15
N SER A 230 18.05 12.52 4.73
CA SER A 230 18.66 13.82 5.06
C SER A 230 18.07 15.03 4.32
N THR A 231 17.29 14.80 3.25
CA THR A 231 16.81 15.86 2.34
C THR A 231 15.31 16.13 2.37
N ASP A 232 14.51 15.29 3.04
CA ASP A 232 13.04 15.44 3.11
C ASP A 232 12.57 15.42 4.57
N THR A 233 12.96 16.45 5.32
CA THR A 233 12.51 16.70 6.71
C THR A 233 11.25 17.56 6.78
N THR A 234 10.55 17.77 5.66
CA THR A 234 9.35 18.61 5.63
C THR A 234 8.11 17.76 5.92
N PRO A 235 7.42 17.96 7.05
CA PRO A 235 6.10 17.38 7.26
C PRO A 235 5.19 17.90 6.15
N ARG A 236 4.73 17.01 5.27
CA ARG A 236 3.62 17.37 4.38
C ARG A 236 2.36 17.23 5.22
N GLU A 237 1.71 18.35 5.46
CA GLU A 237 0.38 18.39 6.07
C GLU A 237 -0.49 17.32 5.39
N PHE A 238 -1.04 16.42 6.21
CA PHE A 238 -2.14 15.60 5.75
C PHE A 238 -3.26 16.57 5.38
N PRO A 239 -3.78 16.55 4.14
CA PRO A 239 -4.94 17.37 3.85
C PRO A 239 -6.06 16.95 4.82
N PRO A 240 -6.83 17.92 5.35
CA PRO A 240 -7.93 17.65 6.27
C PRO A 240 -9.01 16.76 5.64
#